data_AF-A0A2V6FJM9-F1
#
_entry.id   AF-A0A2V6FJM9-F1
#
_cell.length_a   1.000
_cell.length_b   1.000
_cell.length_c   1.000
_cell.angle_alpha   90.00
_cell.angle_beta   90.00
_cell.angle_gamma   90.00
#
_symmetry.space_group_name_H-M   'P 1'
#
loop_
_entity.id
_entity.type
_entity.pdbx_description
1 polymer ?
#
loop_
_entity_poly.entity_id
_entity_poly.type
_entity_poly.pdbx_seq_one_letter_code
_entity_poly.pdbx_strand_id
1 'polypeptide(L)'
;MFAGLFGQHVIHSSRPFIVVEGESVSGSFATLEVAGNFITEKASYAAFVLRHDGQEWVMARDRVINPLFGPNRWEFIRRNQ
;
A
#
# COMPACT_ATOMS: atom_id res chain seq x y z
N MET A 1 -6.07 5.91 -17.44
CA MET A 1 -6.43 4.61 -16.84
C MET A 1 -5.13 3.88 -16.54
N PHE A 2 -4.97 3.37 -15.32
CA PHE A 2 -3.76 2.70 -14.86
C PHE A 2 -4.06 1.20 -14.73
N ALA A 3 -3.26 0.37 -15.38
CA ALA A 3 -3.35 -1.08 -15.34
C ALA A 3 -1.95 -1.64 -15.14
N GLY A 4 -1.81 -2.64 -14.29
CA GLY A 4 -0.51 -3.23 -13.99
C GLY A 4 -0.65 -4.44 -13.11
N LEU A 5 0.44 -5.19 -13.00
CA LEU A 5 0.54 -6.33 -12.10
C LEU A 5 0.97 -5.89 -10.70
N PHE A 6 0.46 -6.59 -9.69
CA PHE A 6 1.01 -6.65 -8.34
C PHE A 6 1.08 -8.12 -7.92
N GLY A 7 2.28 -8.70 -7.91
CA GLY A 7 2.44 -10.15 -7.78
C GLY A 7 1.78 -10.88 -8.96
N GLN A 8 0.77 -11.71 -8.68
CA GLN A 8 0.01 -12.45 -9.71
C GLN A 8 -1.32 -11.78 -10.08
N HIS A 9 -1.65 -10.64 -9.47
CA HIS A 9 -2.93 -9.97 -9.67
C HIS A 9 -2.81 -8.80 -10.64
N VAL A 10 -3.73 -8.72 -11.59
CA VAL A 10 -3.90 -7.53 -12.44
C VAL A 10 -4.81 -6.56 -11.72
N ILE A 11 -4.33 -5.34 -11.50
CA ILE A 11 -5.09 -4.27 -10.86
C ILE A 11 -5.34 -3.15 -11.86
N HIS A 12 -6.61 -2.75 -11.96
CA HIS A 12 -7.07 -1.59 -12.75
C HIS A 12 -7.52 -0.47 -11.82
N SER A 13 -7.09 0.76 -12.11
CA SER A 13 -7.46 1.95 -11.35
C SER A 13 -7.57 3.17 -12.26
N SER A 14 -8.47 4.08 -11.92
CA SER A 14 -8.55 5.40 -12.56
C SER A 14 -7.50 6.38 -12.02
N ARG A 15 -6.85 6.05 -10.90
CA ARG A 15 -5.90 6.92 -10.20
C ARG A 15 -4.56 6.23 -9.91
N PRO A 16 -3.45 6.98 -9.80
CA PRO A 16 -2.10 6.41 -9.71
C PRO A 16 -1.73 5.84 -8.33
N PHE A 17 -2.54 6.06 -7.30
CA PHE A 17 -2.35 5.44 -5.98
C PHE A 17 -3.58 4.62 -5.62
N ILE A 18 -3.37 3.47 -5.00
CA ILE A 18 -4.44 2.61 -4.48
C ILE A 18 -4.10 2.11 -3.09
N VAL A 19 -5.12 1.90 -2.28
CA VAL A 19 -5.01 1.23 -0.98
C VAL A 19 -5.51 -0.19 -1.14
N VAL A 20 -4.69 -1.16 -0.74
CA VAL A 20 -5.01 -2.58 -0.80
C VAL A 20 -5.04 -3.14 0.61
N GLU A 21 -6.06 -3.92 0.92
CA GLU A 21 -6.23 -4.64 2.18
C GLU A 21 -6.46 -6.12 1.85
N GLY A 22 -5.48 -6.97 2.19
CA GLY A 22 -5.47 -8.37 1.73
C GLY A 22 -5.37 -8.45 0.20
N GLU A 23 -6.36 -9.10 -0.42
CA GLU A 23 -6.46 -9.25 -1.89
C GLU A 23 -7.42 -8.23 -2.52
N SER A 24 -7.98 -7.31 -1.74
CA SER A 24 -8.99 -6.35 -2.19
C SER A 24 -8.46 -4.93 -2.27
N VAL A 25 -8.83 -4.21 -3.34
CA VAL A 25 -8.61 -2.76 -3.45
C VAL A 25 -9.66 -2.04 -2.60
N SER A 26 -9.22 -1.39 -1.54
CA SER A 26 -10.07 -0.60 -0.64
C SER A 26 -10.39 0.79 -1.18
N GLY A 27 -9.54 1.36 -2.04
CA GLY A 27 -9.75 2.70 -2.59
C GLY A 27 -8.67 3.13 -3.57
N SER A 28 -8.98 4.17 -4.35
CA SER A 28 -8.06 4.77 -5.32
C SER A 28 -7.95 6.28 -5.10
N PHE A 29 -6.73 6.81 -5.21
CA PHE A 29 -6.36 8.14 -4.74
C PHE A 29 -5.41 8.84 -5.70
N ALA A 30 -5.50 10.17 -5.74
CA ALA A 30 -4.67 10.99 -6.63
C ALA A 30 -3.24 11.17 -6.08
N THR A 31 -3.08 11.13 -4.75
CA THR A 31 -1.80 11.34 -4.07
C THR A 31 -1.59 10.32 -2.95
N LEU A 32 -0.31 10.09 -2.61
CA LEU A 32 0.08 9.21 -1.50
C LEU A 32 -0.44 9.71 -0.14
N GLU A 33 -0.47 11.03 0.06
CA GLU A 33 -0.95 11.65 1.30
C GLU A 33 -2.41 11.30 1.56
N VAL A 34 -3.29 11.47 0.57
CA VAL A 34 -4.72 11.17 0.71
C VAL A 34 -4.94 9.68 0.93
N ALA A 35 -4.18 8.82 0.24
CA ALA A 35 -4.22 7.37 0.49
C ALA A 35 -3.79 7.01 1.92
N GLY A 36 -2.75 7.67 2.45
CA GLY A 36 -2.27 7.46 3.81
C GLY A 36 -3.25 7.94 4.88
N ASN A 37 -3.90 9.08 4.65
CA ASN A 37 -4.94 9.61 5.52
C ASN A 37 -6.12 8.63 5.59
N PHE A 38 -6.55 8.10 4.44
CA PHE A 38 -7.61 7.09 4.39
C PHE A 38 -7.31 5.84 5.24
N ILE A 39 -6.07 5.32 5.19
CA ILE A 39 -5.67 4.17 6.03
C ILE A 39 -5.77 4.51 7.52
N THR A 40 -5.32 5.72 7.88
CA THR A 40 -5.31 6.21 9.26
C THR A 40 -6.74 6.40 9.78
N GLU A 41 -7.61 7.03 8.99
CA GLU A 41 -9.02 7.28 9.32
C GLU A 41 -9.82 5.98 9.45
N LYS A 42 -9.56 5.00 8.57
CA LYS A 42 -10.23 3.68 8.61
C LYS A 42 -9.67 2.77 9.72
N ALA A 43 -8.60 3.16 10.41
CA ALA A 43 -7.84 2.34 11.37
C ALA A 43 -7.46 0.96 10.79
N SER A 44 -7.17 0.90 9.49
CA SER A 44 -6.91 -0.35 8.75
C SER A 44 -5.40 -0.61 8.67
N TYR A 45 -4.82 -1.11 9.76
CA TYR A 45 -3.37 -1.31 9.89
C TYR A 45 -2.79 -2.45 9.05
N ALA A 46 -3.64 -3.27 8.44
CA ALA A 46 -3.23 -4.31 7.49
C ALA A 46 -3.09 -3.75 6.05
N ALA A 47 -3.61 -2.56 5.79
CA ALA A 47 -3.59 -1.96 4.46
C ALA A 47 -2.21 -1.38 4.12
N PHE A 48 -1.89 -1.42 2.83
CA PHE A 48 -0.69 -0.81 2.25
C PHE A 48 -1.06 0.01 1.00
N VAL A 49 -0.21 0.98 0.67
CA VAL A 49 -0.42 1.85 -0.50
C VAL A 49 0.43 1.35 -1.66
N LEU A 50 -0.20 1.09 -2.80
CA LEU A 50 0.49 0.87 -4.06
C LEU A 50 0.47 2.13 -4.91
N ARG A 51 1.57 2.38 -5.60
CA ARG A 51 1.72 3.41 -6.63
C ARG A 51 1.92 2.72 -7.98
N HIS A 52 1.33 3.26 -9.02
CA HIS A 52 1.63 2.85 -10.39
C HIS A 52 2.90 3.54 -10.88
N ASP A 53 3.88 2.76 -11.38
CA ASP A 53 5.15 3.28 -11.91
C ASP A 53 5.16 3.42 -13.45
N GLY A 54 4.00 3.24 -14.09
CA GLY A 54 3.86 3.28 -15.55
C GLY A 54 3.76 1.90 -16.20
N GLN A 55 4.28 0.87 -15.53
CA GLN A 55 4.19 -0.52 -15.99
C GLN A 55 3.52 -1.45 -14.97
N GLU A 56 3.92 -1.34 -13.70
CA GLU A 56 3.45 -2.19 -12.62
C GLU A 56 3.04 -1.38 -11.39
N TRP A 57 2.41 -2.05 -10.45
CA TRP A 57 2.09 -1.50 -9.14
C TRP A 57 3.23 -1.82 -8.17
N VAL A 58 3.79 -0.80 -7.54
CA VAL A 58 4.87 -0.92 -6.56
C VAL A 58 4.41 -0.43 -5.19
N MET A 59 4.94 -1.01 -4.12
CA MET A 59 4.65 -0.53 -2.76
C MET A 59 5.25 0.87 -2.55
N ALA A 60 4.38 1.85 -2.31
CA ALA A 60 4.76 3.24 -2.06
C ALA A 60 4.88 3.56 -0.57
N ARG A 61 4.11 2.85 0.27
CA ARG A 61 4.17 2.97 1.73
C ARG A 61 3.88 1.61 2.34
N ASP A 62 4.79 1.20 3.23
CA ASP A 62 4.63 -0.02 4.02
C ASP A 62 3.47 0.12 5.02
N ARG A 63 3.05 -0.99 5.63
CA ARG A 63 1.91 -1.06 6.53
C ARG A 63 2.06 0.00 7.62
N VAL A 64 0.99 0.76 7.87
CA VAL A 64 0.95 1.65 9.02
C VAL A 64 1.00 0.76 10.25
N ILE A 65 2.13 0.80 10.95
CA ILE A 65 2.33 0.04 12.19
C ILE A 65 1.23 0.48 13.16
N ASN A 66 0.39 -0.46 13.58
CA ASN A 66 -0.63 -0.20 14.58
C ASN A 66 0.06 0.38 15.82
N PRO A 67 -0.27 1.59 16.29
CA PRO A 67 0.38 2.17 17.47
C PRO A 67 0.21 1.33 18.75
N LEU A 68 -0.78 0.42 18.78
CA LEU A 68 -0.97 -0.55 19.87
C LEU A 68 -0.04 -1.77 19.80
N PHE A 69 0.55 -2.04 18.63
CA PHE A 69 1.55 -3.07 18.41
C PHE A 69 2.80 -2.37 17.90
N GLY A 70 3.70 -1.96 18.81
CA GLY A 70 4.95 -1.24 18.50
C GLY A 70 5.76 -1.87 17.35
N PRO A 71 6.79 -1.16 16.84
CA PRO A 71 7.44 -1.41 15.55
C PRO A 71 7.61 -2.90 15.26
N ASN A 72 6.83 -3.38 14.28
CA ASN A 72 6.79 -4.78 13.93
C ASN A 72 8.19 -5.21 13.48
N ARG A 73 8.65 -6.32 14.04
CA ARG A 73 10.02 -6.86 14.12
C ARG A 73 10.63 -7.29 12.77
N TRP A 74 10.36 -6.59 11.68
CA TRP A 74 10.87 -6.90 10.33
C TRP A 74 12.09 -6.06 9.91
N GLU A 75 12.50 -5.06 10.71
CA GLU A 75 13.74 -4.30 10.48
C GLU A 75 15.04 -5.04 10.82
N PHE A 76 14.97 -6.25 11.41
CA PHE A 76 16.17 -7.00 11.81
C PHE A 76 16.79 -7.87 10.70
N ILE A 77 16.15 -8.02 9.52
CA ILE A 77 16.64 -8.95 8.47
C ILE A 77 17.26 -8.19 7.27
N ARG A 78 17.74 -6.95 7.46
CA ARG A 78 18.52 -6.22 6.42
C ARG A 78 19.84 -5.60 6.92
N ARG A 79 20.35 -6.03 8.07
CA ARG A 79 21.72 -5.69 8.53
C ARG A 79 22.52 -6.94 8.88
N ASN A 80 22.67 -7.84 7.91
CA ASN A 80 23.80 -8.77 7.89
C ASN A 80 23.98 -9.26 6.44
N GLN A 81 24.60 -8.42 5.64
CA GLN A 81 25.43 -8.85 4.53
C GLN A 81 26.67 -7.97 4.49
#